data_AF-A0A7S2VNM3-F1
#
_entry.id   AF-A0A7S2VNM3-F1
#
_cell.length_a   1.000
_cell.length_b   1.000
_cell.length_c   1.000
_cell.angle_alpha   90.00
_cell.angle_beta   90.00
_cell.angle_gamma   90.00
#
_symmetry.space_group_name_H-M   'P 1'
#
loop_
_entity.id
_entity.type
_entity.pdbx_description
1 polymer ?
#
loop_
_entity_poly.entity_id
_entity_poly.type
_entity_poly.pdbx_seq_one_letter_code
_entity_poly.pdbx_strand_id
1 'polypeptide(L)'
;AAASVRAVEEHMEQEVRRLLPRRDKLKRNVEEALAGPAPPDEKYSLFSGCRLEVVGSVSWDGDVPQSDLDLVLITERNLEPQEALELLAALRRRLAAQEGKRYTKVELVEAPRVPILRLSDGQLSCDVSVDQRRSLGHRRVLNEALRGKPEIRSCIRLVKYWLRRRSLPCAAEGGLPSLAWAFVALRLAEDYPPGTEVTELLYGFFMNMRQLGDWSLDVHRPHNAQRMVRWRRRERPAAWQDEWVQLLWVDDPTLPLPLSASLDDSGDPVASHVHGITPPSIPSALGALYVAELRLAWKAIQESSWDKIWKSAKADVRMSLPGALHLRTERAQAQAPLHILLKDGVVLLGQLKQVRRCPGVAMCEALHRRDQSSELELLPCSLKKEGSSESMAIQVATGSKSITCQPCHWICALPTWGNAKVVPGDGMDRLIE
;
A
#
# COMPACT_ATOMS: atom_id res chain seq x y z
N ALA A 1 -11.59 16.72 21.63
CA ALA A 1 -12.60 15.66 21.80
C ALA A 1 -12.08 14.42 21.09
N ALA A 2 -12.17 13.23 21.70
CA ALA A 2 -11.84 11.98 21.02
C ALA A 2 -12.72 11.87 19.77
N ALA A 3 -12.13 11.59 18.61
CA ALA A 3 -12.90 11.43 17.38
C ALA A 3 -13.67 10.11 17.45
N SER A 4 -15.00 10.17 17.49
CA SER A 4 -15.82 8.97 17.31
C SER A 4 -15.66 8.45 15.87
N VAL A 5 -15.92 7.16 15.65
CA VAL A 5 -15.91 6.54 14.31
C VAL A 5 -16.79 7.36 13.35
N ARG A 6 -18.00 7.72 13.79
CA ARG A 6 -18.94 8.56 13.04
C ARG A 6 -18.35 9.92 12.63
N ALA A 7 -17.67 10.61 13.54
CA ALA A 7 -17.06 11.90 13.22
C ALA A 7 -15.97 11.76 12.14
N VAL A 8 -15.23 10.66 12.15
CA VAL A 8 -14.24 10.35 11.10
C VAL A 8 -14.91 10.01 9.77
N GLU A 9 -16.01 9.26 9.77
CA GLU A 9 -16.80 8.99 8.57
C GLU A 9 -17.34 10.28 7.95
N GLU A 10 -17.93 11.17 8.77
CA GLU A 10 -18.47 12.45 8.32
C GLU A 10 -17.36 13.34 7.73
N HIS A 11 -16.20 13.42 8.39
CA HIS A 11 -15.04 14.15 7.86
C HIS A 11 -14.53 13.55 6.54
N MET A 12 -14.41 12.23 6.47
CA MET A 12 -13.97 11.51 5.27
C MET A 12 -14.92 11.78 4.10
N GLU A 13 -16.23 11.72 4.35
CA GLU A 13 -17.27 11.97 3.35
C GLU A 13 -17.25 13.42 2.85
N GLN A 14 -17.10 14.39 3.74
CA GLN A 14 -16.95 15.80 3.38
C GLN A 14 -15.72 16.03 2.49
N GLU A 15 -14.57 15.45 2.85
CA GLU A 15 -13.35 15.58 2.08
C GLU A 15 -13.42 14.88 0.71
N VAL A 16 -14.04 13.70 0.63
CA VAL A 16 -14.30 13.04 -0.65
C VAL A 16 -15.19 13.92 -1.54
N ARG A 17 -16.30 14.46 -1.01
CA ARG A 17 -17.19 15.38 -1.75
C ARG A 17 -16.46 16.63 -2.23
N ARG A 18 -15.58 17.19 -1.41
CA ARG A 18 -14.74 18.35 -1.79
C ARG A 18 -13.82 18.04 -2.98
N LEU A 19 -13.36 16.79 -3.10
CA LEU A 19 -12.44 16.35 -4.14
C LEU A 19 -13.15 15.89 -5.43
N LEU A 20 -14.45 15.57 -5.40
CA LEU A 20 -15.22 15.09 -6.57
C LEU A 20 -15.08 16.01 -7.80
N PRO A 21 -15.28 17.34 -7.71
CA PRO A 21 -15.17 18.21 -8.89
C PRO A 21 -13.77 18.20 -9.52
N ARG A 22 -12.72 17.96 -8.71
CA ARG A 22 -11.34 17.89 -9.18
C ARG A 22 -11.07 16.55 -9.88
N ARG A 23 -11.62 15.44 -9.37
CA ARG A 23 -11.58 14.14 -10.06
C ARG A 23 -12.33 14.18 -11.40
N ASP A 24 -13.51 14.76 -11.43
CA ASP A 24 -14.28 14.94 -12.66
C ASP A 24 -13.52 15.79 -13.68
N LYS A 25 -12.83 16.85 -13.21
CA LYS A 25 -11.98 17.68 -14.06
C LYS A 25 -10.81 16.88 -14.65
N LEU A 26 -10.13 16.05 -13.84
CA LEU A 26 -9.04 15.19 -14.34
C LEU A 26 -9.55 14.20 -15.39
N LYS A 27 -10.68 13.53 -15.14
CA LYS A 27 -11.32 12.63 -16.11
C LYS A 27 -11.67 13.36 -17.41
N ARG A 28 -12.38 14.50 -17.32
CA ARG A 28 -12.74 15.32 -18.50
C ARG A 28 -11.51 15.73 -19.29
N ASN A 29 -10.42 16.05 -18.62
CA ASN A 29 -9.22 16.44 -19.34
C ASN A 29 -8.62 15.31 -20.18
N VAL A 30 -8.66 14.08 -19.66
CA VAL A 30 -8.25 12.88 -20.40
C VAL A 30 -9.21 12.63 -21.56
N GLU A 31 -10.52 12.74 -21.34
CA GLU A 31 -11.54 12.60 -22.39
C GLU A 31 -11.34 13.62 -23.53
N GLU A 32 -11.09 14.88 -23.20
CA GLU A 32 -10.78 15.93 -24.18
C GLU A 32 -9.46 15.66 -24.93
N ALA A 33 -8.46 15.04 -24.28
CA ALA A 33 -7.21 14.67 -24.95
C ALA A 33 -7.42 13.51 -25.94
N LEU A 34 -8.27 12.56 -25.58
CA LEU A 34 -8.65 11.44 -26.46
C LEU A 34 -9.48 11.94 -27.66
N ALA A 35 -10.39 12.88 -27.44
CA ALA A 35 -11.27 13.44 -28.48
C ALA A 35 -10.63 14.56 -29.33
N GLY A 36 -9.53 15.16 -28.85
CA GLY A 36 -8.88 16.28 -29.51
C GLY A 36 -8.31 15.93 -30.90
N PRO A 37 -8.06 16.94 -31.75
CA PRO A 37 -7.47 16.73 -33.07
C PRO A 37 -6.11 16.04 -32.93
N ALA A 38 -5.86 15.08 -33.82
CA ALA A 38 -4.56 14.43 -33.87
C ALA A 38 -3.49 15.47 -34.26
N PRO A 39 -2.29 15.44 -33.64
CA PRO A 39 -1.15 16.22 -34.11
C PRO A 39 -0.90 15.95 -35.60
N PRO A 40 -0.35 16.91 -36.36
CA PRO A 40 -0.11 16.77 -37.81
C PRO A 40 0.70 15.52 -38.19
N ASP A 41 1.52 15.03 -37.27
CA ASP A 41 2.42 13.89 -37.46
C ASP A 41 1.75 12.51 -37.23
N GLU A 42 0.49 12.49 -36.77
CA GLU A 42 -0.25 11.29 -36.40
C GLU A 42 -1.21 10.88 -37.55
N LYS A 43 -0.77 9.96 -38.41
CA LYS A 43 -1.47 9.56 -39.66
C LYS A 43 -2.87 8.94 -39.48
N TYR A 44 -3.24 8.52 -38.27
CA TYR A 44 -4.52 7.89 -37.96
C TYR A 44 -5.03 8.37 -36.60
N SER A 45 -6.35 8.33 -36.38
CA SER A 45 -6.93 8.57 -35.04
C SER A 45 -6.60 7.38 -34.14
N LEU A 46 -5.44 7.41 -33.45
CA LEU A 46 -4.97 6.34 -32.57
C LEU A 46 -5.98 5.97 -31.47
N PHE A 47 -6.83 6.93 -31.09
CA PHE A 47 -7.85 6.76 -30.05
C PHE A 47 -9.24 6.45 -30.59
N SER A 48 -9.40 6.26 -31.91
CA SER A 48 -10.67 5.87 -32.50
C SER A 48 -11.16 4.54 -31.90
N GLY A 49 -12.42 4.48 -31.51
CA GLY A 49 -13.02 3.30 -30.88
C GLY A 49 -12.60 3.05 -29.42
N CYS A 50 -11.66 3.84 -28.88
CA CYS A 50 -11.27 3.71 -27.48
C CYS A 50 -12.35 4.25 -26.54
N ARG A 51 -12.53 3.61 -25.38
CA ARG A 51 -13.45 4.04 -24.32
C ARG A 51 -12.71 4.21 -23.00
N LEU A 52 -12.98 5.31 -22.30
CA LEU A 52 -12.36 5.59 -21.01
C LEU A 52 -13.32 5.19 -19.89
N GLU A 53 -12.88 4.29 -19.01
CA GLU A 53 -13.66 3.80 -17.87
C GLU A 53 -13.01 4.19 -16.55
N VAL A 54 -13.85 4.57 -15.58
CA VAL A 54 -13.41 4.73 -14.18
C VAL A 54 -13.35 3.35 -13.53
N VAL A 55 -12.21 3.04 -12.92
CA VAL A 55 -11.98 1.81 -12.17
C VAL A 55 -11.45 2.14 -10.77
N GLY A 56 -10.90 1.14 -10.08
CA GLY A 56 -10.30 1.34 -8.78
C GLY A 56 -11.33 1.79 -7.76
N SER A 57 -10.88 2.49 -6.73
CA SER A 57 -11.73 2.76 -5.56
C SER A 57 -12.92 3.68 -5.81
N VAL A 58 -12.78 4.63 -6.74
CA VAL A 58 -13.85 5.58 -7.10
C VAL A 58 -15.02 4.85 -7.76
N SER A 59 -14.76 3.77 -8.50
CA SER A 59 -15.78 3.08 -9.31
C SER A 59 -16.82 2.25 -8.54
N TRP A 60 -16.66 2.10 -7.23
CA TRP A 60 -17.57 1.34 -6.35
C TRP A 60 -17.85 2.09 -5.02
N ASP A 61 -17.65 3.41 -5.01
CA ASP A 61 -17.81 4.30 -3.84
C ASP A 61 -16.92 3.89 -2.65
N GLY A 62 -15.77 3.30 -2.94
CA GLY A 62 -14.81 2.79 -1.97
C GLY A 62 -13.67 3.72 -1.65
N ASP A 63 -13.66 4.90 -2.25
CA ASP A 63 -12.56 5.83 -2.16
C ASP A 63 -12.55 6.58 -0.82
N VAL A 64 -11.36 7.07 -0.49
CA VAL A 64 -11.07 7.90 0.68
C VAL A 64 -10.40 9.19 0.19
N PRO A 65 -10.22 10.23 1.01
CA PRO A 65 -9.63 11.50 0.57
C PRO A 65 -8.26 11.36 -0.09
N GLN A 66 -7.48 10.34 0.29
CA GLN A 66 -6.16 10.04 -0.25
C GLN A 66 -6.19 9.06 -1.44
N SER A 67 -7.37 8.65 -1.92
CA SER A 67 -7.50 7.83 -3.12
C SER A 67 -7.18 8.65 -4.37
N ASP A 68 -6.38 8.03 -5.22
CA ASP A 68 -6.21 8.35 -6.63
C ASP A 68 -7.48 8.12 -7.44
N LEU A 69 -7.49 8.70 -8.64
CA LEU A 69 -8.44 8.37 -9.70
C LEU A 69 -7.80 7.34 -10.65
N ASP A 70 -8.37 6.15 -10.72
CA ASP A 70 -7.90 5.11 -11.64
C ASP A 70 -8.77 5.08 -12.90
N LEU A 71 -8.14 5.17 -14.06
CA LEU A 71 -8.78 5.11 -15.37
C LEU A 71 -8.20 3.97 -16.21
N VAL A 72 -9.06 3.32 -17.00
CA VAL A 72 -8.63 2.36 -18.02
C VAL A 72 -9.14 2.82 -19.38
N LEU A 73 -8.21 2.94 -20.31
CA LEU A 73 -8.51 3.11 -21.72
C LEU A 73 -8.70 1.73 -22.35
N ILE A 74 -9.93 1.44 -22.75
CA ILE A 74 -10.34 0.17 -23.36
C ILE A 74 -10.30 0.31 -24.87
N THR A 75 -9.52 -0.54 -25.52
CA THR A 75 -9.39 -0.60 -26.97
C THR A 75 -10.28 -1.73 -27.53
N GLU A 76 -10.45 -1.77 -28.85
CA GLU A 76 -11.29 -2.79 -29.49
C GLU A 76 -10.64 -4.18 -29.48
N ARG A 77 -9.31 -4.27 -29.64
CA ARG A 77 -8.61 -5.54 -29.90
C ARG A 77 -7.71 -6.08 -28.78
N ASN A 78 -7.63 -5.39 -27.64
CA ASN A 78 -6.60 -5.60 -26.60
C ASN A 78 -5.20 -5.40 -27.16
N LEU A 79 -4.57 -4.29 -26.81
CA LEU A 79 -3.23 -3.98 -27.31
C LEU A 79 -2.16 -4.81 -26.62
N GLU A 80 -1.12 -5.15 -27.38
CA GLU A 80 0.11 -5.71 -26.82
C GLU A 80 0.83 -4.66 -25.95
N PRO A 81 1.69 -5.06 -24.99
CA PRO A 81 2.33 -4.14 -24.05
C PRO A 81 3.04 -2.95 -24.71
N GLN A 82 3.69 -3.17 -25.85
CA GLN A 82 4.39 -2.12 -26.59
C GLN A 82 3.42 -1.12 -27.26
N GLU A 83 2.34 -1.62 -27.86
CA GLU A 83 1.30 -0.78 -28.45
C GLU A 83 0.58 0.04 -27.37
N ALA A 84 0.30 -0.56 -26.22
CA ALA A 84 -0.26 0.12 -25.05
C ALA A 84 0.66 1.25 -24.57
N LEU A 85 1.97 1.01 -24.53
CA LEU A 85 2.97 2.02 -24.16
C LEU A 85 2.98 3.19 -25.16
N GLU A 86 2.95 2.91 -26.45
CA GLU A 86 2.88 3.91 -27.51
C GLU A 86 1.60 4.75 -27.42
N LEU A 87 0.47 4.12 -27.11
CA LEU A 87 -0.82 4.78 -26.91
C LEU A 87 -0.78 5.73 -25.69
N LEU A 88 -0.19 5.29 -24.57
CA LEU A 88 0.01 6.15 -23.39
C LEU A 88 0.98 7.30 -23.67
N ALA A 89 2.04 7.06 -24.45
CA ALA A 89 2.97 8.10 -24.86
C ALA A 89 2.31 9.14 -25.78
N ALA A 90 1.43 8.71 -26.69
CA ALA A 90 0.60 9.60 -27.50
C ALA A 90 -0.36 10.42 -26.63
N LEU A 91 -1.03 9.79 -25.67
CA LEU A 91 -1.93 10.47 -24.73
C LEU A 91 -1.18 11.53 -23.91
N ARG A 92 0.03 11.20 -23.43
CA ARG A 92 0.91 12.16 -22.75
C ARG A 92 1.19 13.40 -23.60
N ARG A 93 1.53 13.22 -24.89
CA ARG A 93 1.79 14.34 -25.82
C ARG A 93 0.55 15.22 -25.99
N ARG A 94 -0.62 14.61 -26.16
CA ARG A 94 -1.90 15.35 -26.28
C ARG A 94 -2.23 16.12 -25.02
N LEU A 95 -2.05 15.53 -23.84
CA LEU A 95 -2.27 16.20 -22.56
C LEU A 95 -1.31 17.37 -22.33
N ALA A 96 -0.06 17.25 -22.77
CA ALA A 96 0.95 18.32 -22.70
C ALA A 96 0.63 19.50 -23.65
N ALA A 97 -0.05 19.24 -24.77
CA ALA A 97 -0.44 20.26 -25.74
C ALA A 97 -1.73 21.02 -25.37
N GLN A 98 -2.46 20.61 -24.32
CA GLN A 98 -3.68 21.28 -23.91
C GLN A 98 -3.38 22.60 -23.18
N GLU A 99 -3.75 23.72 -23.78
CA GLU A 99 -3.63 25.05 -23.17
C GLU A 99 -4.54 25.22 -21.94
N GLY A 100 -4.09 26.03 -20.97
CA GLY A 100 -4.87 26.37 -19.78
C GLY A 100 -5.00 25.28 -18.71
N LYS A 101 -4.46 24.08 -18.95
CA LYS A 101 -4.46 22.99 -17.97
C LYS A 101 -3.18 22.98 -17.16
N ARG A 102 -3.33 23.01 -15.83
CA ARG A 102 -2.21 23.00 -14.88
C ARG A 102 -2.06 21.61 -14.27
N TYR A 103 -1.24 20.79 -14.90
CA TYR A 103 -0.68 19.60 -14.27
C TYR A 103 0.63 19.98 -13.58
N THR A 104 0.86 19.50 -12.37
CA THR A 104 2.18 19.59 -11.73
C THR A 104 3.12 18.50 -12.23
N LYS A 105 2.57 17.36 -12.66
CA LYS A 105 3.33 16.23 -13.20
C LYS A 105 2.51 15.44 -14.20
N VAL A 106 3.12 15.07 -15.32
CA VAL A 106 2.60 14.07 -16.26
C VAL A 106 3.75 13.12 -16.60
N GLU A 107 3.66 11.88 -16.15
CA GLU A 107 4.75 10.92 -16.18
C GLU A 107 4.27 9.59 -16.75
N LEU A 108 4.99 9.08 -17.74
CA LEU A 108 4.82 7.72 -18.22
C LEU A 108 5.67 6.81 -17.35
N VAL A 109 5.04 5.91 -16.62
CA VAL A 109 5.70 4.93 -15.77
C VAL A 109 5.77 3.61 -16.53
N GLU A 110 6.96 3.31 -17.03
CA GLU A 110 7.27 2.09 -17.77
C GLU A 110 7.55 0.95 -16.78
N ALA A 111 6.52 0.52 -16.06
CA ALA A 111 6.66 -0.55 -15.07
C ALA A 111 6.65 -1.94 -15.76
N PRO A 112 7.41 -2.93 -15.23
CA PRO A 112 7.56 -4.25 -15.88
C PRO A 112 6.29 -5.12 -15.89
N ARG A 113 5.17 -4.66 -15.31
CA ARG A 113 3.88 -5.42 -15.31
C ARG A 113 2.76 -4.71 -16.05
N VAL A 114 2.55 -3.43 -15.78
CA VAL A 114 1.47 -2.63 -16.38
C VAL A 114 2.00 -1.20 -16.56
N PRO A 115 2.26 -0.76 -17.80
CA PRO A 115 2.55 0.63 -18.09
C PRO A 115 1.37 1.52 -17.69
N ILE A 116 1.65 2.64 -17.04
CA ILE A 116 0.64 3.63 -16.66
C ILE A 116 1.10 5.05 -17.02
N LEU A 117 0.16 5.90 -17.39
CA LEU A 117 0.36 7.34 -17.45
C LEU A 117 -0.18 7.96 -16.16
N ARG A 118 0.72 8.52 -15.35
CA ARG A 118 0.39 9.20 -14.10
C ARG A 118 0.28 10.71 -14.31
N LEU A 119 -0.86 11.25 -13.92
CA LEU A 119 -1.21 12.67 -13.96
C LEU A 119 -1.30 13.18 -12.54
N SER A 120 -0.80 14.37 -12.26
CA SER A 120 -1.04 15.03 -10.97
C SER A 120 -1.31 16.52 -11.15
N ASP A 121 -2.23 17.04 -10.34
CA ASP A 121 -2.54 18.46 -10.21
C ASP A 121 -1.98 19.08 -8.92
N GLY A 122 -1.10 18.36 -8.22
CA GLY A 122 -0.47 18.75 -6.95
C GLY A 122 -1.27 18.36 -5.71
N GLN A 123 -2.54 18.00 -5.86
CA GLN A 123 -3.40 17.56 -4.75
C GLN A 123 -3.98 16.16 -5.01
N LEU A 124 -4.30 15.84 -6.26
CA LEU A 124 -4.76 14.53 -6.69
C LEU A 124 -3.80 13.92 -7.71
N SER A 125 -3.77 12.59 -7.73
CA SER A 125 -3.16 11.80 -8.79
C SER A 125 -4.24 11.04 -9.57
N CYS A 126 -4.01 10.87 -10.86
CA CYS A 126 -4.82 10.06 -11.74
C CYS A 126 -3.91 9.13 -12.53
N ASP A 127 -4.17 7.82 -12.46
CA ASP A 127 -3.41 6.80 -13.18
C ASP A 127 -4.27 6.30 -14.35
N VAL A 128 -3.72 6.36 -15.56
CA VAL A 128 -4.36 5.85 -16.78
C VAL A 128 -3.59 4.63 -17.26
N SER A 129 -4.30 3.51 -17.40
CA SER A 129 -3.76 2.27 -17.96
C SER A 129 -4.51 1.89 -19.24
N VAL A 130 -3.96 0.97 -20.03
CA VAL A 130 -4.60 0.47 -21.25
C VAL A 130 -4.98 -1.00 -21.07
N ASP A 131 -6.21 -1.34 -21.46
CA ASP A 131 -6.75 -2.71 -21.50
C ASP A 131 -6.59 -3.53 -20.20
N GLN A 132 -6.49 -2.88 -19.05
CA GLN A 132 -6.54 -3.52 -17.72
C GLN A 132 -7.97 -3.94 -17.35
N ARG A 133 -8.57 -4.81 -18.16
CA ARG A 133 -9.97 -5.25 -18.04
C ARG A 133 -10.28 -5.94 -16.70
N ARG A 134 -9.28 -6.52 -16.04
CA ARG A 134 -9.43 -7.10 -14.70
C ARG A 134 -9.96 -6.09 -13.68
N SER A 135 -9.54 -4.82 -13.78
CA SER A 135 -10.02 -3.76 -12.90
C SER A 135 -11.53 -3.49 -13.06
N LEU A 136 -12.10 -3.72 -14.25
CA LEU A 136 -13.55 -3.68 -14.47
C LEU A 136 -14.27 -4.86 -13.79
N GLY A 137 -13.63 -6.03 -13.79
CA GLY A 137 -14.12 -7.20 -13.05
C GLY A 137 -14.16 -6.94 -11.54
N HIS A 138 -13.09 -6.36 -10.96
CA HIS A 138 -13.05 -6.00 -9.53
C HIS A 138 -14.13 -4.99 -9.18
N ARG A 139 -14.31 -3.95 -10.01
CA ARG A 139 -15.41 -2.97 -9.90
C ARG A 139 -16.77 -3.68 -9.87
N ARG A 140 -17.02 -4.61 -10.79
CA ARG A 140 -18.30 -5.33 -10.86
C ARG A 140 -18.54 -6.14 -9.59
N VAL A 141 -17.57 -6.96 -9.18
CA VAL A 141 -17.68 -7.82 -7.99
C VAL A 141 -17.95 -6.99 -6.73
N LEU A 142 -17.23 -5.89 -6.52
CA LEU A 142 -17.43 -5.05 -5.34
C LEU A 142 -18.77 -4.31 -5.36
N ASN A 143 -19.19 -3.78 -6.51
CA ASN A 143 -20.51 -3.13 -6.63
C ASN A 143 -21.66 -4.12 -6.37
N GLU A 144 -21.54 -5.35 -6.83
CA GLU A 144 -22.52 -6.41 -6.55
C GLU A 144 -22.50 -6.80 -5.06
N ALA A 145 -21.33 -7.05 -4.49
CA ALA A 145 -21.19 -7.48 -3.10
C ALA A 145 -21.64 -6.43 -2.06
N LEU A 146 -21.45 -5.13 -2.37
CA LEU A 146 -21.77 -4.00 -1.51
C LEU A 146 -23.16 -3.39 -1.77
N ARG A 147 -23.93 -3.94 -2.71
CA ARG A 147 -25.28 -3.46 -3.00
C ARG A 147 -26.16 -3.62 -1.76
N GLY A 148 -26.73 -2.51 -1.29
CA GLY A 148 -27.57 -2.50 -0.09
C GLY A 148 -26.83 -2.74 1.23
N LYS A 149 -25.49 -2.65 1.25
CA LYS A 149 -24.65 -2.86 2.45
C LYS A 149 -23.77 -1.64 2.75
N PRO A 150 -24.35 -0.46 3.06
CA PRO A 150 -23.58 0.77 3.26
C PRO A 150 -22.61 0.67 4.44
N GLU A 151 -22.93 -0.07 5.50
CA GLU A 151 -22.11 -0.23 6.71
C GLU A 151 -20.81 -0.99 6.39
N ILE A 152 -20.89 -2.04 5.56
CA ILE A 152 -19.72 -2.79 5.08
C ILE A 152 -18.84 -1.89 4.20
N ARG A 153 -19.46 -1.09 3.31
CA ARG A 153 -18.72 -0.11 2.49
C ARG A 153 -17.99 0.90 3.39
N SER A 154 -18.66 1.43 4.41
CA SER A 154 -18.07 2.31 5.41
C SER A 154 -16.89 1.66 6.14
N CYS A 155 -17.04 0.42 6.61
CA CYS A 155 -15.96 -0.35 7.24
C CYS A 155 -14.74 -0.47 6.31
N ILE A 156 -14.94 -0.85 5.05
CA ILE A 156 -13.87 -0.94 4.05
C ILE A 156 -13.17 0.42 3.87
N ARG A 157 -13.93 1.51 3.74
CA ARG A 157 -13.37 2.87 3.59
C ARG A 157 -12.55 3.25 4.81
N LEU A 158 -13.01 2.96 6.02
CA LEU A 158 -12.29 3.26 7.26
C LEU A 158 -11.01 2.43 7.41
N VAL A 159 -11.02 1.14 7.05
CA VAL A 159 -9.80 0.31 6.99
C VAL A 159 -8.79 0.91 6.01
N LYS A 160 -9.24 1.31 4.81
CA LYS A 160 -8.37 1.98 3.83
C LYS A 160 -7.85 3.32 4.32
N TYR A 161 -8.70 4.09 5.00
CA TYR A 161 -8.31 5.36 5.60
C TYR A 161 -7.23 5.14 6.67
N TRP A 162 -7.39 4.15 7.56
CA TRP A 162 -6.35 3.74 8.52
C TRP A 162 -5.03 3.41 7.84
N LEU A 163 -5.02 2.54 6.81
CA LEU A 163 -3.80 2.20 6.04
C LEU A 163 -3.06 3.46 5.56
N ARG A 164 -3.80 4.41 4.97
CA ARG A 164 -3.23 5.67 4.47
C ARG A 164 -2.75 6.59 5.58
N ARG A 165 -3.53 6.72 6.67
CA ARG A 165 -3.20 7.58 7.81
C ARG A 165 -1.96 7.07 8.53
N ARG A 166 -1.83 5.76 8.71
CA ARG A 166 -0.66 5.11 9.32
C ARG A 166 0.53 4.93 8.36
N SER A 167 0.36 5.36 7.11
CA SER A 167 1.38 5.31 6.06
C SER A 167 1.94 3.90 5.88
N LEU A 168 1.02 2.94 5.89
CA LEU A 168 1.32 1.54 5.63
C LEU A 168 1.59 1.35 4.14
N PRO A 169 2.70 0.69 3.75
CA PRO A 169 3.11 0.58 2.37
C PRO A 169 2.03 -0.08 1.50
N CYS A 170 1.81 0.44 0.30
CA CYS A 170 0.91 -0.17 -0.68
C CYS A 170 1.70 -0.97 -1.73
N ALA A 171 1.00 -1.57 -2.71
CA ALA A 171 1.62 -2.38 -3.77
C ALA A 171 2.78 -1.67 -4.51
N ALA A 172 2.63 -0.36 -4.78
CA ALA A 172 3.65 0.46 -5.44
C ALA A 172 4.95 0.61 -4.63
N GLU A 173 4.90 0.34 -3.32
CA GLU A 173 6.04 0.41 -2.40
C GLU A 173 6.50 -1.00 -1.98
N GLY A 174 5.92 -2.05 -2.57
CA GLY A 174 6.22 -3.46 -2.31
C GLY A 174 5.32 -4.14 -1.28
N GLY A 175 4.34 -3.42 -0.74
CA GLY A 175 3.34 -3.91 0.22
C GLY A 175 2.12 -4.57 -0.39
N LEU A 176 1.10 -4.75 0.44
CA LEU A 176 -0.16 -5.38 0.08
C LEU A 176 -1.06 -4.36 -0.66
N PRO A 177 -1.74 -4.75 -1.76
CA PRO A 177 -2.65 -3.85 -2.46
C PRO A 177 -3.83 -3.44 -1.57
N SER A 178 -4.26 -2.17 -1.66
CA SER A 178 -5.44 -1.67 -0.93
C SER A 178 -6.72 -2.44 -1.28
N LEU A 179 -6.80 -2.99 -2.49
CA LEU A 179 -7.88 -3.86 -2.94
C LEU A 179 -7.92 -5.18 -2.16
N ALA A 180 -6.77 -5.76 -1.80
CA ALA A 180 -6.74 -6.98 -0.99
C ALA A 180 -7.33 -6.72 0.40
N TRP A 181 -6.97 -5.60 1.02
CA TRP A 181 -7.56 -5.17 2.30
C TRP A 181 -9.07 -4.92 2.21
N ALA A 182 -9.57 -4.40 1.08
CA ALA A 182 -10.99 -4.23 0.86
C ALA A 182 -11.73 -5.58 0.82
N PHE A 183 -11.17 -6.60 0.15
CA PHE A 183 -11.75 -7.94 0.15
C PHE A 183 -11.67 -8.62 1.52
N VAL A 184 -10.57 -8.45 2.27
CA VAL A 184 -10.48 -8.96 3.64
C VAL A 184 -11.57 -8.35 4.53
N ALA A 185 -11.69 -7.02 4.52
CA ALA A 185 -12.71 -6.33 5.30
C ALA A 185 -14.13 -6.71 4.88
N LEU A 186 -14.38 -6.86 3.57
CA LEU A 186 -15.64 -7.39 3.04
C LEU A 186 -15.95 -8.78 3.61
N ARG A 187 -15.02 -9.73 3.51
CA ARG A 187 -15.28 -11.13 3.92
C ARG A 187 -15.44 -11.26 5.44
N LEU A 188 -14.65 -10.55 6.22
CA LEU A 188 -14.81 -10.55 7.68
C LEU A 188 -16.13 -9.88 8.11
N ALA A 189 -16.59 -8.86 7.39
CA ALA A 189 -17.86 -8.20 7.68
C ALA A 189 -19.09 -9.03 7.27
N GLU A 190 -18.96 -9.92 6.28
CA GLU A 190 -20.04 -10.83 5.86
C GLU A 190 -20.42 -11.88 6.91
N ASP A 191 -19.56 -12.12 7.91
CA ASP A 191 -19.86 -12.98 9.06
C ASP A 191 -20.80 -12.31 10.08
N TYR A 192 -21.09 -11.00 9.93
CA TYR A 192 -21.97 -10.25 10.81
C TYR A 192 -23.39 -10.12 10.24
N PRO A 193 -24.44 -10.04 11.09
CA PRO A 193 -25.81 -9.81 10.63
C PRO A 193 -25.96 -8.53 9.80
N PRO A 194 -26.86 -8.48 8.79
CA PRO A 194 -27.19 -7.25 8.08
C PRO A 194 -27.62 -6.13 9.04
N GLY A 195 -27.15 -4.90 8.79
CA GLY A 195 -27.42 -3.74 9.65
C GLY A 195 -26.51 -3.62 10.87
N THR A 196 -25.49 -4.48 11.01
CA THR A 196 -24.47 -4.31 12.06
C THR A 196 -23.76 -2.97 11.91
N GLU A 197 -23.68 -2.22 13.01
CA GLU A 197 -23.04 -0.91 13.07
C GLU A 197 -21.58 -0.95 12.63
N VAL A 198 -21.14 0.08 11.92
CA VAL A 198 -19.77 0.19 11.38
C VAL A 198 -18.70 0.06 12.48
N THR A 199 -18.97 0.57 13.67
CA THR A 199 -18.04 0.47 14.82
C THR A 199 -17.81 -0.98 15.24
N GLU A 200 -18.86 -1.81 15.23
CA GLU A 200 -18.78 -3.24 15.56
C GLU A 200 -18.05 -4.01 14.45
N LEU A 201 -18.33 -3.70 13.18
CA LEU A 201 -17.61 -4.28 12.05
C LEU A 201 -16.10 -3.96 12.12
N LEU A 202 -15.74 -2.73 12.50
CA LEU A 202 -14.34 -2.34 12.69
C LEU A 202 -13.69 -3.04 13.89
N TYR A 203 -14.40 -3.13 15.01
CA TYR A 203 -13.95 -3.88 16.17
C TYR A 203 -13.64 -5.33 15.77
N GLY A 204 -14.59 -5.98 15.09
CA GLY A 204 -14.46 -7.31 14.53
C GLY A 204 -13.26 -7.46 13.59
N PHE A 205 -13.06 -6.50 12.68
CA PHE A 205 -11.91 -6.49 11.78
C PHE A 205 -10.58 -6.49 12.56
N PHE A 206 -10.35 -5.51 13.44
CA PHE A 206 -9.07 -5.43 14.16
C PHE A 206 -8.88 -6.57 15.16
N MET A 207 -9.96 -7.05 15.80
CA MET A 207 -9.93 -8.20 16.69
C MET A 207 -9.43 -9.47 15.98
N ASN A 208 -9.91 -9.70 14.76
CA ASN A 208 -9.49 -10.85 13.96
C ASN A 208 -8.07 -10.63 13.41
N MET A 209 -7.81 -9.46 12.84
CA MET A 209 -6.57 -9.16 12.13
C MET A 209 -5.33 -9.08 13.03
N ARG A 210 -5.47 -8.79 14.34
CA ARG A 210 -4.34 -8.79 15.29
C ARG A 210 -3.63 -10.15 15.44
N GLN A 211 -4.28 -11.24 14.99
CA GLN A 211 -3.72 -12.59 15.00
C GLN A 211 -2.68 -12.81 13.90
N LEU A 212 -2.63 -11.91 12.90
CA LEU A 212 -1.59 -11.94 11.89
C LEU A 212 -0.21 -11.89 12.54
N GLY A 213 0.74 -12.64 11.97
CA GLY A 213 2.08 -12.81 12.52
C GLY A 213 2.24 -14.18 13.16
N ASP A 214 1.34 -14.54 14.09
CA ASP A 214 1.24 -15.91 14.63
C ASP A 214 0.45 -16.83 13.67
N TRP A 215 -0.45 -16.21 12.92
CA TRP A 215 -1.23 -16.84 11.87
C TRP A 215 -1.04 -16.12 10.53
N SER A 216 -1.25 -16.85 9.45
CA SER A 216 -1.47 -16.31 8.12
C SER A 216 -2.96 -16.36 7.79
N LEU A 217 -3.42 -15.42 6.97
CA LEU A 217 -4.81 -15.34 6.54
C LEU A 217 -4.94 -15.63 5.05
N ASP A 218 -5.83 -16.54 4.69
CA ASP A 218 -6.23 -16.75 3.30
C ASP A 218 -7.70 -16.36 3.13
N VAL A 219 -7.98 -15.54 2.13
CA VAL A 219 -9.31 -15.13 1.73
C VAL A 219 -9.60 -15.68 0.35
N HIS A 220 -10.48 -16.67 0.33
CA HIS A 220 -10.87 -17.39 -0.87
C HIS A 220 -12.18 -16.86 -1.45
N ARG A 221 -12.40 -17.16 -2.73
CA ARG A 221 -13.69 -16.96 -3.38
C ARG A 221 -14.75 -17.89 -2.77
N PRO A 222 -16.04 -17.52 -2.81
CA PRO A 222 -17.08 -18.39 -2.30
C PRO A 222 -17.18 -19.61 -3.23
N HIS A 223 -16.99 -20.81 -2.68
CA HIS A 223 -17.18 -22.06 -3.39
C HIS A 223 -17.97 -23.03 -2.51
N ASN A 224 -19.10 -23.54 -3.01
CA ASN A 224 -19.90 -24.61 -2.40
C ASN A 224 -20.08 -24.50 -0.87
N ALA A 225 -20.49 -23.33 -0.37
CA ALA A 225 -20.73 -23.05 1.05
C ALA A 225 -19.52 -23.20 2.00
N GLN A 226 -18.29 -23.32 1.48
CA GLN A 226 -17.08 -23.31 2.30
C GLN A 226 -16.80 -21.92 2.89
N ARG A 227 -16.14 -21.93 4.06
CA ARG A 227 -15.65 -20.70 4.70
C ARG A 227 -14.68 -19.97 3.78
N MET A 228 -14.98 -18.70 3.55
CA MET A 228 -14.21 -17.83 2.68
C MET A 228 -12.91 -17.34 3.31
N VAL A 229 -12.78 -17.47 4.62
CA VAL A 229 -11.66 -16.99 5.42
C VAL A 229 -11.06 -18.17 6.15
N ARG A 230 -9.76 -18.41 5.94
CA ARG A 230 -8.99 -19.48 6.58
C ARG A 230 -7.79 -18.90 7.31
N TRP A 231 -7.65 -19.25 8.57
CA TRP A 231 -6.47 -18.93 9.37
C TRP A 231 -5.56 -20.15 9.42
N ARG A 232 -4.29 -19.97 9.05
CA ARG A 232 -3.24 -21.01 9.13
C ARG A 232 -2.23 -20.65 10.19
N ARG A 233 -2.02 -21.54 11.16
CA ARG A 233 -1.02 -21.32 12.21
C ARG A 233 0.38 -21.43 11.62
N ARG A 234 1.28 -20.54 12.02
CA ARG A 234 2.67 -20.61 11.59
C ARG A 234 3.43 -21.52 12.56
N GLU A 235 4.03 -22.60 12.04
CA GLU A 235 4.61 -23.67 12.85
C GLU A 235 5.98 -23.33 13.45
N ARG A 236 6.65 -22.27 12.98
CA ARG A 236 8.04 -21.98 13.36
C ARG A 236 8.15 -21.14 14.65
N PRO A 237 9.06 -21.50 15.58
CA PRO A 237 9.20 -20.82 16.87
C PRO A 237 9.65 -19.35 16.78
N ALA A 238 10.18 -18.91 15.65
CA ALA A 238 10.42 -17.50 15.38
C ALA A 238 9.62 -17.08 14.15
N ALA A 239 8.50 -16.40 14.39
CA ALA A 239 7.56 -15.94 13.37
C ALA A 239 8.18 -15.08 12.25
N TRP A 240 9.46 -14.71 12.34
CA TRP A 240 10.10 -13.79 11.41
C TRP A 240 11.51 -14.20 10.98
N GLN A 241 11.90 -15.46 11.16
CA GLN A 241 13.21 -15.96 10.72
C GLN A 241 13.38 -15.94 9.20
N ASP A 242 12.32 -16.27 8.46
CA ASP A 242 12.35 -16.24 7.00
C ASP A 242 12.48 -14.80 6.50
N GLU A 243 13.19 -14.58 5.38
CA GLU A 243 13.26 -13.24 4.75
C GLU A 243 11.91 -12.84 4.13
N TRP A 244 11.12 -13.83 3.69
CA TRP A 244 9.85 -13.65 3.00
C TRP A 244 8.74 -14.46 3.66
N VAL A 245 7.56 -13.85 3.80
CA VAL A 245 6.41 -14.47 4.45
C VAL A 245 5.15 -14.31 3.62
N GLN A 246 4.34 -15.35 3.60
CA GLN A 246 2.94 -15.27 3.15
C GLN A 246 2.08 -14.85 4.34
N LEU A 247 1.97 -13.54 4.57
CA LEU A 247 1.16 -12.99 5.67
C LEU A 247 -0.35 -13.05 5.36
N LEU A 248 -0.70 -12.65 4.14
CA LEU A 248 -2.07 -12.53 3.67
C LEU A 248 -2.15 -13.00 2.22
N TRP A 249 -3.07 -13.93 1.95
CA TRP A 249 -3.48 -14.33 0.62
C TRP A 249 -4.92 -13.89 0.34
N VAL A 250 -5.18 -13.33 -0.83
CA VAL A 250 -6.53 -13.01 -1.31
C VAL A 250 -6.67 -13.46 -2.75
N ASP A 251 -7.61 -14.35 -3.03
CA ASP A 251 -7.94 -14.78 -4.39
C ASP A 251 -8.37 -13.59 -5.26
N ASP A 252 -8.05 -13.63 -6.56
CA ASP A 252 -8.65 -12.71 -7.52
C ASP A 252 -10.06 -13.20 -7.92
N PRO A 253 -11.14 -12.47 -7.55
CA PRO A 253 -12.51 -12.87 -7.84
C PRO A 253 -12.87 -12.80 -9.33
N THR A 254 -12.01 -12.25 -10.17
CA THR A 254 -12.26 -12.08 -11.61
C THR A 254 -11.73 -13.21 -12.46
N LEU A 255 -10.89 -14.07 -11.88
CA LEU A 255 -10.31 -15.19 -12.61
C LEU A 255 -11.23 -16.41 -12.50
N PRO A 256 -11.15 -17.39 -13.41
CA PRO A 256 -11.90 -18.62 -13.29
C PRO A 256 -11.45 -19.41 -12.05
N LEU A 257 -12.33 -20.27 -11.51
CA LEU A 257 -11.90 -21.30 -10.56
C LEU A 257 -11.07 -22.34 -11.34
N PRO A 258 -9.98 -22.88 -10.79
CA PRO A 258 -9.27 -23.98 -11.44
C PRO A 258 -10.25 -25.13 -11.68
N LEU A 259 -10.38 -25.57 -12.93
CA LEU A 259 -11.31 -26.65 -13.34
C LEU A 259 -10.97 -28.00 -12.69
N SER A 260 -9.75 -28.14 -12.16
CA SER A 260 -9.30 -29.24 -11.33
C SER A 260 -8.24 -28.71 -10.37
N ALA A 261 -8.63 -28.21 -9.21
CA ALA A 261 -7.64 -28.00 -8.17
C ALA A 261 -7.16 -29.40 -7.76
N SER A 262 -5.93 -29.76 -8.12
CA SER A 262 -5.26 -30.90 -7.48
C SER A 262 -5.29 -30.62 -6.00
N LEU A 263 -5.91 -31.49 -5.22
CA LEU A 263 -5.83 -31.39 -3.77
C LEU A 263 -4.47 -31.96 -3.35
N ASP A 264 -3.81 -31.33 -2.39
CA ASP A 264 -2.68 -31.92 -1.70
C ASP A 264 -3.16 -33.05 -0.76
N ASP A 265 -2.23 -33.71 -0.10
CA ASP A 265 -2.53 -34.82 0.83
C ASP A 265 -3.41 -34.40 2.02
N SER A 266 -3.59 -33.09 2.25
CA SER A 266 -4.50 -32.56 3.27
C SER A 266 -5.90 -32.25 2.74
N GLY A 267 -6.16 -32.54 1.46
CA GLY A 267 -7.41 -32.21 0.79
C GLY A 267 -7.51 -30.74 0.39
N ASP A 268 -6.39 -30.01 0.38
CA ASP A 268 -6.35 -28.58 0.08
C ASP A 268 -5.94 -28.33 -1.38
N PRO A 269 -6.58 -27.40 -2.10
CA PRO A 269 -6.16 -27.06 -3.45
C PRO A 269 -4.70 -26.61 -3.48
N VAL A 270 -3.84 -27.33 -4.22
CA VAL A 270 -2.42 -27.00 -4.41
C VAL A 270 -2.33 -25.58 -4.98
N ALA A 271 -1.73 -24.68 -4.20
CA ALA A 271 -1.68 -23.24 -4.47
C ALA A 271 -0.96 -22.84 -5.78
N SER A 272 -0.36 -23.79 -6.52
CA SER A 272 0.43 -23.51 -7.72
C SER A 272 -0.35 -22.93 -8.89
N HIS A 273 -1.69 -22.96 -8.85
CA HIS A 273 -2.54 -22.48 -9.96
C HIS A 273 -3.57 -21.40 -9.59
N VAL A 274 -3.57 -20.90 -8.35
CA VAL A 274 -4.51 -19.83 -7.95
C VAL A 274 -3.82 -18.48 -8.09
N HIS A 275 -4.36 -17.64 -8.97
CA HIS A 275 -3.92 -16.27 -9.13
C HIS A 275 -4.59 -15.39 -8.07
N GLY A 276 -3.80 -14.91 -7.11
CA GLY A 276 -4.23 -13.97 -6.06
C GLY A 276 -4.03 -12.50 -6.45
N ILE A 277 -4.79 -11.61 -5.80
CA ILE A 277 -4.57 -10.16 -5.83
C ILE A 277 -3.31 -9.81 -5.04
N THR A 278 -3.05 -10.55 -3.97
CA THR A 278 -1.84 -10.41 -3.14
C THR A 278 -0.65 -11.10 -3.79
N PRO A 279 0.57 -10.58 -3.58
CA PRO A 279 1.79 -11.31 -3.92
C PRO A 279 1.89 -12.61 -3.10
N PRO A 280 2.60 -13.64 -3.59
CA PRO A 280 2.75 -14.92 -2.87
C PRO A 280 3.47 -14.76 -1.53
N SER A 281 4.36 -13.76 -1.44
CA SER A 281 5.04 -13.36 -0.22
C SER A 281 5.35 -11.86 -0.22
N ILE A 282 5.62 -11.34 0.98
CA ILE A 282 6.15 -10.01 1.25
C ILE A 282 7.42 -10.13 2.12
N PRO A 283 8.30 -9.13 2.16
CA PRO A 283 9.42 -9.14 3.10
C PRO A 283 8.93 -9.25 4.55
N SER A 284 9.60 -10.02 5.38
CA SER A 284 9.25 -10.20 6.79
C SER A 284 9.25 -8.90 7.57
N ALA A 285 10.17 -7.98 7.27
CA ALA A 285 10.21 -6.65 7.90
C ALA A 285 8.92 -5.86 7.63
N LEU A 286 8.36 -6.01 6.43
CA LEU A 286 7.09 -5.39 6.05
C LEU A 286 5.90 -6.12 6.69
N GLY A 287 5.96 -7.44 6.78
CA GLY A 287 4.98 -8.22 7.53
C GLY A 287 4.90 -7.81 9.01
N ALA A 288 6.06 -7.69 9.67
CA ALA A 288 6.16 -7.23 11.05
C ALA A 288 5.57 -5.82 11.22
N LEU A 289 5.83 -4.90 10.27
CA LEU A 289 5.24 -3.56 10.28
C LEU A 289 3.70 -3.60 10.27
N TYR A 290 3.08 -4.41 9.41
CA TYR A 290 1.62 -4.54 9.39
C TYR A 290 1.08 -5.10 10.70
N VAL A 291 1.73 -6.14 11.23
CA VAL A 291 1.32 -6.77 12.50
C VAL A 291 1.41 -5.80 13.65
N ALA A 292 2.51 -5.05 13.77
CA ALA A 292 2.68 -4.04 14.81
C ALA A 292 1.56 -2.97 14.73
N GLU A 293 1.26 -2.45 13.54
CA GLU A 293 0.19 -1.45 13.38
C GLU A 293 -1.22 -2.01 13.67
N LEU A 294 -1.49 -3.28 13.35
CA LEU A 294 -2.74 -3.95 13.70
C LEU A 294 -2.89 -4.12 15.21
N ARG A 295 -1.82 -4.52 15.91
CA ARG A 295 -1.82 -4.68 17.37
C ARG A 295 -1.91 -3.35 18.10
N LEU A 296 -1.22 -2.31 17.61
CA LEU A 296 -1.35 -0.93 18.11
C LEU A 296 -2.77 -0.39 17.92
N ALA A 297 -3.37 -0.60 16.75
CA ALA A 297 -4.76 -0.22 16.50
C ALA A 297 -5.71 -0.97 17.44
N TRP A 298 -5.53 -2.28 17.60
CA TRP A 298 -6.32 -3.08 18.51
C TRP A 298 -6.22 -2.61 19.97
N LYS A 299 -5.00 -2.34 20.46
CA LYS A 299 -4.78 -1.79 21.80
C LYS A 299 -5.52 -0.46 21.99
N ALA A 300 -5.46 0.44 21.00
CA ALA A 300 -6.19 1.70 21.03
C ALA A 300 -7.71 1.50 21.08
N ILE A 301 -8.26 0.49 20.38
CA ILE A 301 -9.68 0.13 20.45
C ILE A 301 -10.06 -0.35 21.85
N GLN A 302 -9.25 -1.22 22.46
CA GLN A 302 -9.50 -1.71 23.83
C GLN A 302 -9.49 -0.56 24.86
N GLU A 303 -8.66 0.45 24.63
CA GLU A 303 -8.59 1.68 25.43
C GLU A 303 -9.68 2.71 25.05
N SER A 304 -10.62 2.38 24.15
CA SER A 304 -11.63 3.29 23.60
C SER A 304 -11.05 4.58 22.98
N SER A 305 -9.78 4.53 22.57
CA SER A 305 -8.99 5.65 22.06
C SER A 305 -8.96 5.65 20.53
N TRP A 306 -10.13 5.73 19.90
CA TRP A 306 -10.30 5.66 18.44
C TRP A 306 -9.46 6.71 17.69
N ASP A 307 -9.26 7.90 18.28
CA ASP A 307 -8.43 8.97 17.72
C ASP A 307 -6.99 8.52 17.44
N LYS A 308 -6.43 7.61 18.26
CA LYS A 308 -5.09 7.07 18.06
C LYS A 308 -4.96 6.21 16.80
N ILE A 309 -6.06 5.60 16.33
CA ILE A 309 -6.09 4.77 15.13
C ILE A 309 -6.04 5.65 13.88
N TRP A 310 -6.70 6.80 13.94
CA TRP A 310 -6.83 7.73 12.81
C TRP A 310 -5.70 8.77 12.77
N LYS A 311 -4.79 8.75 13.74
CA LYS A 311 -3.64 9.67 13.79
C LYS A 311 -2.78 9.48 12.56
N SER A 312 -2.50 10.60 11.88
CA SER A 312 -1.55 10.64 10.79
C SER A 312 -0.19 10.20 11.31
N ALA A 313 0.45 9.23 10.64
CA ALA A 313 1.84 8.91 10.88
C ALA A 313 2.67 10.19 10.77
N LYS A 314 3.58 10.39 11.72
CA LYS A 314 4.49 11.54 11.72
C LYS A 314 5.45 11.46 10.53
N ALA A 315 6.02 12.60 10.14
CA ALA A 315 6.82 12.73 8.92
C ALA A 315 8.08 11.84 8.91
N ASP A 316 8.68 11.61 10.07
CA ASP A 316 9.80 10.70 10.32
C ASP A 316 9.46 9.24 9.94
N VAL A 317 8.23 8.82 10.22
CA VAL A 317 7.77 7.46 9.90
C VAL A 317 7.29 7.32 8.46
N ARG A 318 6.88 8.43 7.85
CA ARG A 318 6.51 8.55 6.43
C ARG A 318 7.70 8.55 5.48
N MET A 319 8.92 8.60 6.00
CA MET A 319 10.10 8.57 5.16
C MET A 319 10.03 7.35 4.26
N SER A 320 10.02 7.59 2.94
CA SER A 320 10.33 6.54 1.98
C SER A 320 11.68 5.92 2.36
N LEU A 321 11.91 4.67 1.94
CA LEU A 321 13.21 4.02 2.11
C LEU A 321 14.35 5.01 1.81
N PRO A 322 15.40 5.05 2.64
CA PRO A 322 16.34 6.16 2.61
C PRO A 322 16.87 6.44 1.20
N GLY A 323 16.67 7.67 0.73
CA GLY A 323 17.26 8.14 -0.52
C GLY A 323 18.78 8.17 -0.42
N ALA A 324 19.48 8.05 -1.54
CA ALA A 324 20.96 8.10 -1.59
C ALA A 324 21.53 9.51 -1.28
N LEU A 325 20.69 10.49 -0.96
CA LEU A 325 21.03 11.89 -0.87
C LEU A 325 21.46 12.28 0.55
N HIS A 326 22.73 12.70 0.66
CA HIS A 326 23.33 13.56 1.68
C HIS A 326 23.88 12.94 2.97
N LEU A 327 24.84 12.01 2.85
CA LEU A 327 25.76 11.67 3.94
C LEU A 327 27.24 11.87 3.54
N ARG A 328 27.56 12.97 2.85
CA ARG A 328 28.94 13.26 2.41
C ARG A 328 29.84 13.81 3.51
N THR A 329 29.28 14.26 4.62
CA THR A 329 30.04 14.83 5.74
C THR A 329 29.79 14.02 7.01
N GLU A 330 30.81 13.90 7.87
CA GLU A 330 30.68 13.25 9.19
C GLU A 330 29.57 13.91 10.03
N ARG A 331 29.40 15.23 9.87
CA ARG A 331 28.31 15.98 10.53
C ARG A 331 26.92 15.56 10.03
N ALA A 332 26.77 15.25 8.75
CA ALA A 332 25.51 14.72 8.20
C ALA A 332 25.26 13.28 8.66
N GLN A 333 26.30 12.46 8.81
CA GLN A 333 26.20 11.11 9.39
C GLN A 333 25.78 11.11 10.86
N ALA A 334 26.32 12.04 11.66
CA ALA A 334 25.86 12.21 13.03
C ALA A 334 24.39 12.64 13.11
N GLN A 335 23.84 13.24 12.05
CA GLN A 335 22.44 13.65 11.92
C GLN A 335 21.54 12.61 11.24
N ALA A 336 22.08 11.45 10.85
CA ALA A 336 21.31 10.45 10.16
C ALA A 336 20.19 9.91 11.08
N PRO A 337 18.96 9.74 10.55
CA PRO A 337 17.89 9.13 11.31
C PRO A 337 18.27 7.71 11.72
N LEU A 338 17.80 7.32 12.90
CA LEU A 338 17.95 5.95 13.37
C LEU A 338 16.89 5.07 12.69
N HIS A 339 17.27 3.90 12.20
CA HIS A 339 16.39 2.98 11.48
C HIS A 339 16.22 1.67 12.22
N ILE A 340 15.02 1.10 12.11
CA ILE A 340 14.69 -0.25 12.57
C ILE A 340 14.76 -1.20 11.38
N LEU A 341 15.51 -2.28 11.55
CA LEU A 341 15.68 -3.35 10.58
C LEU A 341 15.22 -4.67 11.19
N LEU A 342 14.76 -5.58 10.35
CA LEU A 342 14.55 -6.99 10.69
C LEU A 342 15.32 -7.83 9.70
N LYS A 343 16.32 -8.55 10.18
CA LYS A 343 17.21 -9.39 9.36
C LYS A 343 17.48 -10.70 10.09
N ASP A 344 17.29 -11.82 9.41
CA ASP A 344 17.50 -13.17 9.95
C ASP A 344 16.76 -13.42 11.28
N GLY A 345 15.53 -12.87 11.40
CA GLY A 345 14.72 -12.95 12.61
C GLY A 345 15.17 -12.05 13.78
N VAL A 346 16.17 -11.19 13.57
CA VAL A 346 16.69 -10.27 14.59
C VAL A 346 16.33 -8.83 14.26
N VAL A 347 15.77 -8.11 15.25
CA VAL A 347 15.54 -6.67 15.16
C VAL A 347 16.86 -5.95 15.44
N LEU A 348 17.28 -5.11 14.49
CA LEU A 348 18.51 -4.35 14.57
C LEU A 348 18.21 -2.86 14.48
N LEU A 349 19.04 -2.05 15.14
CA LEU A 349 19.00 -0.60 15.05
C LEU A 349 20.29 -0.09 14.41
N GLY A 350 20.17 0.88 13.52
CA GLY A 350 21.36 1.49 12.93
C GLY A 350 21.11 2.85 12.30
N GLN A 351 22.16 3.67 12.30
CA GLN A 351 22.18 4.94 11.58
C GLN A 351 22.70 4.69 10.16
N LEU A 352 21.97 5.17 9.15
CA LEU A 352 22.38 4.98 7.77
C LEU A 352 23.73 5.67 7.53
N LYS A 353 24.66 4.94 6.91
CA LYS A 353 25.98 5.43 6.52
C LYS A 353 26.08 5.60 5.01
N GLN A 354 25.64 4.59 4.26
CA GLN A 354 25.73 4.56 2.80
C GLN A 354 24.57 3.77 2.19
N VAL A 355 24.14 4.19 1.00
CA VAL A 355 23.25 3.43 0.12
C VAL A 355 24.04 3.08 -1.15
N ARG A 356 24.23 1.80 -1.42
CA ARG A 356 24.83 1.29 -2.66
C ARG A 356 23.72 0.76 -3.55
N ARG A 357 23.35 1.54 -4.57
CA ARG A 357 22.26 1.17 -5.47
C ARG A 357 22.72 0.21 -6.55
N CYS A 358 21.81 -0.66 -6.98
CA CYS A 358 22.02 -1.45 -8.18
C CYS A 358 22.23 -0.54 -9.40
N PRO A 359 23.19 -0.83 -10.30
CA PRO A 359 23.52 0.02 -11.46
C PRO A 359 22.37 0.31 -12.46
N GLY A 360 21.21 -0.34 -12.33
CA GLY A 360 20.02 -0.11 -13.18
C GLY A 360 18.91 0.72 -12.56
N VAL A 361 18.99 1.07 -11.26
CA VAL A 361 17.95 1.86 -10.57
C VAL A 361 18.28 3.34 -10.69
N ALA A 362 17.38 4.13 -11.27
CA ALA A 362 17.56 5.57 -11.43
C ALA A 362 17.89 6.24 -10.08
N MET A 363 18.91 7.11 -10.06
CA MET A 363 19.43 7.70 -8.82
C MET A 363 18.40 8.54 -8.03
N CYS A 364 17.32 8.99 -8.68
CA CYS A 364 16.31 9.87 -8.10
C CYS A 364 15.09 9.13 -7.53
N GLU A 365 14.95 7.82 -7.74
CA GLU A 365 13.77 7.07 -7.28
C GLU A 365 13.94 6.63 -5.83
N ALA A 366 12.86 6.60 -5.04
CA ALA A 366 12.89 5.95 -3.74
C ALA A 366 13.21 4.46 -3.92
N LEU A 367 13.96 3.85 -2.99
CA LEU A 367 14.18 2.41 -3.06
C LEU A 367 12.85 1.69 -2.83
N HIS A 368 12.64 0.58 -3.55
CA HIS A 368 11.46 -0.25 -3.41
C HIS A 368 11.69 -1.29 -2.31
N ARG A 369 10.67 -1.64 -1.50
CA ARG A 369 10.86 -2.62 -0.39
C ARG A 369 11.16 -4.04 -0.86
N ARG A 370 10.96 -4.33 -2.15
CA ARG A 370 11.33 -5.62 -2.76
C ARG A 370 12.68 -5.58 -3.47
N ASP A 371 13.39 -4.46 -3.41
CA ASP A 371 14.73 -4.36 -3.96
C ASP A 371 15.68 -5.20 -3.09
N GLN A 372 16.22 -6.26 -3.68
CA GLN A 372 17.25 -7.13 -3.10
C GLN A 372 18.64 -6.87 -3.69
N SER A 373 18.73 -5.96 -4.65
CA SER A 373 19.94 -5.67 -5.42
C SER A 373 20.70 -4.45 -4.89
N SER A 374 20.01 -3.52 -4.23
CA SER A 374 20.64 -2.42 -3.50
C SER A 374 21.04 -2.86 -2.09
N GLU A 375 22.13 -2.29 -1.58
CA GLU A 375 22.62 -2.49 -0.23
C GLU A 375 22.55 -1.19 0.57
N LEU A 376 22.20 -1.32 1.84
CA LEU A 376 22.24 -0.29 2.86
C LEU A 376 23.35 -0.67 3.84
N GLU A 377 24.27 0.26 4.07
CA GLU A 377 25.29 0.14 5.10
C GLU A 377 24.90 1.05 6.28
N LEU A 378 24.78 0.49 7.47
CA LEU A 378 24.40 1.20 8.69
C LEU A 378 25.43 1.00 9.80
N LEU A 379 25.60 2.03 10.62
CA LEU A 379 26.34 1.95 11.88
C LEU A 379 25.43 1.32 12.95
N PRO A 380 25.83 0.19 13.57
CA PRO A 380 25.04 -0.44 14.61
C PRO A 380 24.83 0.51 15.79
N CYS A 381 23.60 0.57 16.28
CA CYS A 381 23.20 1.41 17.40
C CYS A 381 22.43 0.57 18.44
N SER A 382 22.46 1.00 19.69
CA SER A 382 21.58 0.51 20.75
C SER A 382 20.86 1.67 21.43
N LEU A 383 19.79 1.37 22.16
CA LEU A 383 19.04 2.35 22.94
C LEU A 383 19.29 2.11 24.42
N LYS A 384 19.62 3.18 25.15
CA LYS A 384 19.75 3.16 26.60
C LYS A 384 18.76 4.14 27.21
N LYS A 385 17.99 3.67 28.21
CA LYS A 385 17.09 4.54 28.96
C LYS A 385 17.91 5.53 29.80
N GLU A 386 17.65 6.83 29.64
CA GLU A 386 18.26 7.89 30.45
C GLU A 386 17.30 8.32 31.57
N GLY A 387 17.55 7.83 32.78
CA GLY A 387 16.81 8.27 33.98
C GLY A 387 15.31 7.99 33.91
N SER A 388 14.51 8.96 34.38
CA SER A 388 13.04 8.91 34.39
C SER A 388 12.38 9.43 33.12
N SER A 389 13.14 9.92 32.14
CA SER A 389 12.60 10.42 30.88
C SER A 389 12.05 9.27 30.03
N GLU A 390 10.99 9.54 29.26
CA GLU A 390 10.48 8.62 28.22
C GLU A 390 11.41 8.56 26.98
N SER A 391 12.38 9.47 26.88
CA SER A 391 13.38 9.47 25.82
C SER A 391 14.47 8.41 26.03
N MET A 392 14.94 7.78 24.95
CA MET A 392 16.08 6.86 24.99
C MET A 392 17.31 7.47 24.31
N ALA A 393 18.48 7.37 24.95
CA ALA A 393 19.73 7.78 24.36
C ALA A 393 20.22 6.76 23.32
N ILE A 394 20.72 7.26 22.19
CA ILE A 394 21.31 6.47 21.12
C ILE A 394 22.78 6.22 21.46
N GLN A 395 23.17 4.95 21.50
CA GLN A 395 24.56 4.55 21.67
C GLN A 395 25.07 3.92 20.38
N VAL A 396 25.95 4.62 19.68
CA VAL A 396 26.61 4.09 18.49
C VAL A 396 27.69 3.10 18.93
N ALA A 397 27.66 1.88 18.38
CA ALA A 397 28.62 0.84 18.74
C ALA A 397 29.98 1.12 18.09
N THR A 398 30.88 1.79 18.82
CA THR A 398 32.25 2.07 18.34
C THR A 398 33.03 0.78 18.14
N GLY A 399 33.63 0.60 16.96
CA GLY A 399 34.46 -0.58 16.63
C GLY A 399 33.68 -1.82 16.18
N SER A 400 32.34 -1.76 16.16
CA SER A 400 31.53 -2.83 15.59
C SER A 400 31.51 -2.78 14.06
N LYS A 401 31.42 -3.96 13.43
CA LYS A 401 31.28 -4.07 11.97
C LYS A 401 29.96 -3.41 11.52
N SER A 402 29.99 -2.65 10.42
CA SER A 402 28.78 -2.09 9.81
C SER A 402 27.72 -3.19 9.58
N ILE A 403 26.46 -2.84 9.77
CA ILE A 403 25.32 -3.67 9.34
C ILE A 403 25.15 -3.47 7.84
N THR A 404 25.19 -4.56 7.08
CA THR A 404 24.79 -4.55 5.66
C THR A 404 23.46 -5.24 5.51
N CYS A 405 22.49 -4.57 4.91
CA CYS A 405 21.16 -5.13 4.63
C CYS A 405 20.58 -4.58 3.33
N GLN A 406 19.60 -5.27 2.77
CA GLN A 406 18.82 -4.83 1.62
C GLN A 406 17.58 -4.04 2.05
N PRO A 407 16.97 -3.22 1.17
CA PRO A 407 15.71 -2.52 1.42
C PRO A 407 14.56 -3.38 1.97
N CYS A 408 14.50 -4.66 1.63
CA CYS A 408 13.51 -5.62 2.16
C CYS A 408 13.60 -5.84 3.68
N HIS A 409 14.74 -5.55 4.31
CA HIS A 409 14.94 -5.68 5.75
C HIS A 409 14.49 -4.45 6.55
N TRP A 410 14.12 -3.35 5.88
CA TRP A 410 13.78 -2.11 6.55
C TRP A 410 12.33 -2.09 7.07
N ILE A 411 12.12 -1.71 8.33
CA ILE A 411 10.78 -1.57 8.91
C ILE A 411 10.34 -0.10 8.79
N CYS A 412 10.95 0.78 9.58
CA CYS A 412 10.69 2.22 9.62
C CYS A 412 11.86 3.00 10.24
N ALA A 413 11.80 4.33 10.21
CA ALA A 413 12.71 5.20 10.94
C ALA A 413 12.15 5.55 12.33
N LEU A 414 13.04 5.89 13.26
CA LEU A 414 12.73 6.37 14.60
C LEU A 414 12.82 7.90 14.66
N PRO A 415 11.90 8.56 15.38
CA PRO A 415 11.98 10.01 15.60
C PRO A 415 13.19 10.34 16.48
N THR A 416 14.17 11.02 15.91
CA THR A 416 15.35 11.48 16.65
C THR A 416 15.25 12.96 16.99
N TRP A 417 15.60 13.32 18.23
CA TRP A 417 15.80 14.70 18.67
C TRP A 417 17.29 14.94 18.89
N GLY A 418 17.84 15.94 18.21
CA GLY A 418 19.20 16.44 18.49
C GLY A 418 20.28 15.36 18.40
N ASN A 419 20.12 14.39 17.49
CA ASN A 419 21.05 13.30 17.14
C ASN A 419 21.36 12.27 18.23
N ALA A 420 21.04 12.55 19.48
CA ALA A 420 21.44 11.71 20.60
C ALA A 420 20.26 10.97 21.24
N LYS A 421 19.01 11.33 20.92
CA LYS A 421 17.84 10.81 21.61
C LYS A 421 16.75 10.36 20.65
N VAL A 422 16.14 9.22 20.93
CA VAL A 422 14.86 8.81 20.36
C VAL A 422 13.76 9.30 21.29
N VAL A 423 12.75 9.95 20.70
CA VAL A 423 11.58 10.45 21.45
C VAL A 423 10.37 9.53 21.24
N PRO A 424 9.37 9.58 22.14
CA PRO A 424 8.11 8.86 21.92
C PRO A 424 7.44 9.21 20.59
N GLY A 425 6.93 8.21 19.88
CA GLY A 425 6.29 8.37 18.60
C GLY A 425 6.04 7.05 17.89
N ASP A 426 5.46 7.12 16.69
CA ASP A 426 4.99 5.95 15.95
C ASP A 426 6.11 4.92 15.71
N GLY A 427 7.34 5.36 15.40
CA GLY A 427 8.48 4.45 15.23
C GLY A 427 8.84 3.70 16.51
N MET A 428 8.76 4.37 17.67
CA MET A 428 9.05 3.77 18.96
C MET A 428 7.94 2.81 19.39
N ASP A 429 6.68 3.20 19.17
CA ASP A 429 5.51 2.35 19.41
C ASP A 429 5.63 1.04 18.60
N ARG A 430 6.08 1.13 17.33
CA ARG A 430 6.35 -0.02 16.44
C ARG A 430 7.56 -0.86 16.83
N LEU A 431 8.51 -0.30 17.59
CA LEU A 431 9.67 -1.06 18.07
C LEU A 431 9.33 -1.89 19.29
N ILE A 432 8.42 -1.38 20.14
CA ILE A 432 7.99 -2.04 21.37
C ILE A 432 7.05 -3.21 21.07
N GLU A 433 6.19 -3.05 20.06
CA GLU A 433 5.28 -4.07 19.56
C GLU A 433 5.99 -5.07 18.63
#